data_AF-A0A381ZBP7-F1
#
_entry.id   AF-A0A381ZBP7-F1
#
_cell.length_a   1.000
_cell.length_b   1.000
_cell.length_c   1.000
_cell.angle_alpha   90.00
_cell.angle_beta   90.00
_cell.angle_gamma   90.00
#
_symmetry.space_group_name_H-M   'P 1'
#
loop_
_entity.id
_entity.type
_entity.pdbx_description
1 polymer ?
#
loop_
_entity_poly.entity_id
_entity_poly.type
_entity_poly.pdbx_seq_one_letter_code
_entity_poly.pdbx_strand_id
1 'polypeptide(L)'
;VENLKVHYPVSQKSSLFRSAIANLRAVDGVSFGVHQSEAVGVVGESGCGKSTLSRAILQLIEPTAGRVLWLGEDLGALSKPEMDRKRKDL
;
A
#
# COMPACT_ATOMS: atom_id res chain seq x y z
N VAL A 1 -8.56 5.84 -2.46
CA VAL A 1 -7.19 5.34 -2.76
C VAL A 1 -6.84 5.74 -4.17
N GLU A 2 -5.68 6.37 -4.37
CA GLU A 2 -5.28 6.93 -5.67
C GLU A 2 -3.88 6.44 -6.07
N ASN A 3 -3.81 5.71 -7.19
CA ASN A 3 -2.59 5.21 -7.83
C ASN A 3 -1.58 4.59 -6.85
N LEU A 4 -2.07 3.80 -5.90
CA LEU A 4 -1.27 3.26 -4.81
C LEU A 4 -0.28 2.21 -5.33
N LYS A 5 0.98 2.33 -4.91
CA LYS A 5 2.06 1.40 -5.28
C LYS A 5 2.84 0.95 -4.05
N VAL A 6 3.18 -0.32 -4.01
CA VAL A 6 4.08 -0.89 -3.00
C VAL A 6 5.05 -1.83 -3.73
N HIS A 7 6.28 -1.36 -3.90
CA HIS A 7 7.35 -2.11 -4.56
C HIS A 7 8.45 -2.46 -3.55
N TYR A 8 8.88 -3.72 -3.53
CA TYR A 8 9.93 -4.19 -2.64
C TYR A 8 11.21 -4.47 -3.42
N PRO A 9 12.38 -3.97 -2.98
CA PRO A 9 13.65 -4.36 -3.58
C PRO A 9 13.92 -5.83 -3.26
N VAL A 10 14.11 -6.65 -4.28
CA VAL A 10 14.50 -8.06 -4.14
C VAL A 10 15.85 -8.27 -4.82
N SER A 11 16.81 -8.76 -4.05
CA SER A 11 18.14 -9.12 -4.58
C SER A 11 18.07 -10.49 -5.20
N GLN A 12 18.27 -10.59 -6.52
CA GLN A 12 18.43 -11.89 -7.17
C GLN A 12 19.88 -12.35 -7.02
N LYS A 13 20.11 -13.38 -6.20
CA LYS A 13 21.42 -14.06 -6.14
C LYS A 13 21.70 -14.75 -7.47
N SER A 14 22.35 -14.05 -8.39
CA SER A 14 22.99 -14.63 -9.56
C SER A 14 24.39 -15.10 -9.13
N SER A 15 24.63 -16.42 -9.19
CA SER A 15 25.85 -17.08 -8.70
C SER A 15 27.12 -16.75 -9.51
N LEU A 16 27.02 -16.01 -10.63
CA LEU A 16 28.14 -15.80 -11.56
C LEU A 16 28.20 -14.39 -12.19
N PHE A 17 27.18 -13.54 -12.04
CA PHE A 17 27.17 -12.17 -12.60
C PHE A 17 26.56 -11.17 -11.62
N ARG A 18 26.98 -9.90 -11.72
CA ARG A 18 26.57 -8.74 -10.89
C ARG A 18 25.07 -8.81 -10.54
N SER A 19 24.75 -8.86 -9.25
CA SER A 19 23.37 -8.95 -8.75
C SER A 19 22.54 -7.78 -9.25
N ALA A 20 21.49 -8.05 -10.04
CA ALA A 20 20.50 -7.06 -10.41
C ALA A 20 19.46 -6.96 -9.27
N ILE A 21 19.29 -5.75 -8.72
CA ILE A 21 18.18 -5.46 -7.81
C ILE A 21 16.93 -5.31 -8.67
N ALA A 22 16.01 -6.25 -8.57
CA ALA A 22 14.69 -6.15 -9.18
C ALA A 22 13.69 -5.59 -8.16
N ASN A 23 12.71 -4.82 -8.61
CA ASN A 23 11.62 -4.36 -7.76
C ASN A 23 10.43 -5.31 -7.93
N LEU A 24 10.11 -6.07 -6.87
CA LEU A 24 8.89 -6.85 -6.81
C LEU A 24 7.70 -5.91 -6.63
N ARG A 25 6.78 -5.90 -7.59
CA ARG A 25 5.60 -5.03 -7.58
C ARG A 25 4.44 -5.72 -6.85
N ALA A 26 4.39 -5.58 -5.53
CA ALA A 26 3.33 -6.21 -4.73
C ALA A 26 1.98 -5.51 -4.89
N VAL A 27 1.98 -4.19 -5.10
CA VAL A 27 0.82 -3.39 -5.51
C VAL A 27 1.30 -2.41 -6.58
N ASP A 28 0.61 -2.30 -7.71
CA ASP A 28 1.05 -1.46 -8.84
C ASP A 28 -0.11 -0.65 -9.44
N GLY A 29 -0.37 0.53 -8.89
CA GLY A 29 -1.27 1.53 -9.47
C GLY A 29 -2.75 1.33 -9.13
N VAL A 30 -3.05 0.77 -7.96
CA VAL A 30 -4.43 0.51 -7.53
C VAL A 30 -5.14 1.82 -7.17
N SER A 31 -6.33 2.03 -7.74
CA SER A 31 -7.19 3.19 -7.47
C SER A 31 -8.64 2.76 -7.28
N PHE A 32 -9.26 3.20 -6.19
CA PHE A 32 -10.68 2.97 -5.91
C PHE A 32 -11.19 3.92 -4.82
N GLY A 33 -12.50 4.15 -4.81
CA GLY A 33 -13.23 4.82 -3.74
C GLY A 33 -14.07 3.82 -2.95
N VAL A 34 -14.38 4.16 -1.70
CA VAL A 34 -15.39 3.49 -0.88
C VAL A 34 -16.26 4.60 -0.30
N HIS A 35 -17.55 4.55 -0.58
CA HIS A 35 -18.50 5.56 -0.11
C HIS A 35 -19.04 5.20 1.27
N GLN A 36 -19.72 6.17 1.91
CA GLN A 36 -20.40 5.91 3.16
C GLN A 36 -21.43 4.79 2.97
N SER A 37 -21.49 3.87 3.94
CA SER A 37 -22.37 2.69 3.92
C SER A 37 -22.05 1.65 2.84
N GLU A 38 -20.89 1.75 2.19
CA GLU A 38 -20.40 0.74 1.25
C GLU A 38 -19.48 -0.27 1.96
N ALA A 39 -19.59 -1.54 1.57
CA ALA A 39 -18.67 -2.59 1.98
C ALA A 39 -17.95 -3.15 0.75
N VAL A 40 -16.62 -3.08 0.75
CA VAL A 40 -15.79 -3.57 -0.36
C VAL A 40 -14.95 -4.76 0.11
N GLY A 41 -15.04 -5.87 -0.62
CA GLY A 41 -14.22 -7.07 -0.41
C GLY A 41 -13.07 -7.13 -1.41
N VAL A 42 -11.84 -7.37 -0.91
CA VAL A 42 -10.66 -7.61 -1.75
C VAL A 42 -10.37 -9.11 -1.82
N VAL A 43 -10.52 -9.71 -3.00
CA VAL A 43 -10.36 -11.15 -3.24
C VAL A 43 -9.30 -11.45 -4.31
N GLY A 44 -8.79 -12.67 -4.33
CA GLY A 44 -7.77 -13.12 -5.28
C GLY A 44 -6.86 -14.21 -4.70
N GLU A 45 -6.02 -14.80 -5.55
CA GLU A 45 -5.12 -15.91 -5.21
C GLU A 45 -4.07 -15.55 -4.14
N SER A 46 -3.53 -16.56 -3.45
CA SER A 46 -2.44 -16.33 -2.50
C SER A 46 -1.26 -15.63 -3.20
N GLY A 47 -0.68 -14.63 -2.55
CA GLY A 47 0.44 -13.87 -3.12
C GLY A 47 0.08 -12.73 -4.09
N CYS A 48 -1.18 -12.53 -4.47
CA CYS A 48 -1.54 -11.45 -5.42
C CYS A 48 -1.49 -10.01 -4.84
N GLY A 49 -1.04 -9.83 -3.59
CA GLY A 49 -0.85 -8.50 -2.99
C GLY A 49 -1.97 -7.98 -2.08
N LYS A 50 -3.04 -8.76 -1.81
CA LYS A 50 -4.18 -8.32 -0.95
C LYS A 50 -3.76 -7.79 0.41
N SER A 51 -2.98 -8.56 1.17
CA SER A 51 -2.52 -8.15 2.50
C SER A 51 -1.58 -6.94 2.43
N THR A 52 -0.79 -6.81 1.37
CA THR A 52 0.05 -5.65 1.13
C THR A 52 -0.79 -4.39 0.87
N LEU A 53 -1.81 -4.51 0.02
CA LEU A 53 -2.78 -3.45 -0.25
C LEU A 53 -3.48 -3.00 1.05
N SER A 54 -4.03 -3.93 1.82
CA SER A 54 -4.72 -3.61 3.09
C SER A 54 -3.79 -2.92 4.09
N ARG A 55 -2.55 -3.42 4.26
CA ARG A 55 -1.57 -2.81 5.17
C ARG A 55 -1.16 -1.41 4.72
N ALA A 56 -1.03 -1.17 3.41
CA ALA A 56 -0.71 0.14 2.87
C ALA A 56 -1.85 1.14 3.06
N ILE A 57 -3.11 0.72 2.85
CA ILE A 57 -4.29 1.54 3.12
C ILE A 57 -4.36 1.96 4.59
N LEU A 58 -4.09 1.04 5.50
CA LEU A 58 -4.11 1.29 6.95
C LEU A 58 -2.85 2.03 7.47
N GLN A 59 -1.96 2.48 6.58
CA GLN A 59 -0.69 3.13 6.94
C GLN A 59 0.13 2.29 7.95
N LEU A 60 0.09 0.96 7.79
CA LEU A 60 0.93 0.01 8.54
C LEU A 60 2.27 -0.22 7.84
N ILE A 61 2.29 0.01 6.53
CA ILE A 61 3.50 0.08 5.71
C ILE A 61 3.41 1.34 4.87
N GLU A 62 4.55 1.98 4.64
CA GLU A 62 4.62 3.15 3.78
C GLU A 62 4.49 2.73 2.31
N PRO A 63 3.53 3.30 1.56
CA PRO A 63 3.45 3.09 0.12
C PRO A 63 4.67 3.69 -0.58
N THR A 64 5.18 3.02 -1.61
CA THR A 64 6.25 3.57 -2.45
C THR A 64 5.80 4.75 -3.31
N ALA A 65 4.51 4.81 -3.64
CA ALA A 65 3.88 5.94 -4.33
C ALA A 65 2.35 5.88 -4.18
N GLY A 66 1.69 6.98 -4.56
CA GLY A 66 0.24 7.13 -4.50
C GLY A 66 -0.24 7.64 -3.14
N ARG A 67 -1.56 7.75 -2.97
CA ARG A 67 -2.19 8.36 -1.78
C ARG A 67 -3.34 7.55 -1.24
N VAL A 68 -3.54 7.65 0.07
CA VAL A 68 -4.70 7.08 0.77
C VAL A 68 -5.44 8.23 1.44
N LEU A 69 -6.63 8.52 0.90
CA LEU A 69 -7.48 9.59 1.40
C LEU A 69 -8.57 9.01 2.31
N TRP A 70 -8.70 9.57 3.50
CA TRP A 70 -9.83 9.34 4.41
C TRP A 70 -10.67 10.61 4.50
N LEU A 71 -11.90 10.57 3.99
CA LEU A 71 -12.79 11.75 3.94
C LEU A 71 -12.12 13.00 3.32
N GLY A 72 -11.26 12.80 2.31
CA GLY A 72 -10.52 13.86 1.62
C GLY A 72 -9.17 14.23 2.25
N GLU A 73 -8.84 13.70 3.43
CA GLU A 73 -7.57 13.94 4.11
C GLU A 73 -6.53 12.87 3.73
N ASP A 74 -5.34 13.27 3.31
CA ASP A 74 -4.26 12.35 2.96
C ASP A 74 -3.57 11.80 4.20
N LEU A 75 -3.79 10.50 4.48
CA LEU A 75 -3.21 9.82 5.62
C LEU A 75 -1.69 9.71 5.54
N GLY A 76 -1.12 9.69 4.33
CA GLY A 76 0.34 9.59 4.14
C GLY A 76 1.08 10.89 4.46
N ALA A 77 0.37 12.02 4.50
CA ALA A 77 0.93 13.33 4.84
C ALA A 77 0.92 13.63 6.35
N LEU A 78 0.28 12.77 7.15
CA LEU A 78 0.16 12.96 8.59
C LEU A 78 1.47 12.65 9.30
N SER A 79 1.80 13.46 10.32
CA SER A 79 2.85 13.10 11.26
C SER A 79 2.43 11.86 12.08
N LYS A 80 3.40 11.16 12.66
CA LYS A 80 3.12 9.97 13.49
C LYS A 80 2.10 10.23 14.63
N PRO A 81 2.19 11.33 15.41
CA PRO A 81 1.19 11.62 16.44
C PRO A 81 -0.21 11.90 15.87
N GLU A 82 -0.31 12.50 14.68
CA GLU A 82 -1.60 12.73 14.01
C GLU A 82 -2.21 11.41 13.52
N MET A 83 -1.39 10.55 12.91
CA MET A 83 -1.81 9.22 12.47
C MET A 83 -2.28 8.36 13.64
N ASP A 84 -1.57 8.40 14.78
CA ASP A 84 -1.96 7.65 15.98
C ASP A 84 -3.29 8.12 16.57
N ARG A 85 -3.61 9.41 16.47
CA ARG A 85 -4.94 9.92 16.81
C ARG A 85 -5.98 9.45 15.79
N LYS A 86 -5.68 9.59 14.49
CA LYS A 86 -6.60 9.23 13.41
C LYS A 86 -6.99 7.75 13.42
N ARG A 87 -6.08 6.85 13.82
CA ARG A 87 -6.37 5.41 13.96
C ARG A 87 -7.52 5.07 14.92
N LYS A 88 -7.92 5.99 15.79
CA LYS A 88 -9.10 5.81 16.67
C LYS A 88 -10.41 6.11 15.96
N ASP A 89 -10.35 6.84 14.85
CA ASP A 89 -11.50 7.27 14.05
C ASP A 89 -11.69 6.42 12.78
N LEU A 90 -10.70 5.60 12.43
CA LEU A 90 -10.72 4.63 11.33
C LEU A 90 -11.36 3.31 11.76
#